data_AF-A0A964BNN2-F1
#
_entry.id   AF-A0A964BNN2-F1
#
_cell.length_a   1.000
_cell.length_b   1.000
_cell.length_c   1.000
_cell.angle_alpha   90.00
_cell.angle_beta   90.00
_cell.angle_gamma   90.00
#
_symmetry.space_group_name_H-M   'P 1'
#
loop_
_entity.id
_entity.type
_entity.pdbx_description
1 polymer ?
#
loop_
_entity_poly.entity_id
_entity_poly.type
_entity_poly.pdbx_seq_one_letter_code
_entity_poly.pdbx_strand_id
1 'polypeptide(L)'
;MKKILCLSTVTLTILCQGTAISRASEVGMPDNDFTQLVCGYLHQMDDKSEALDKIKVMTELKINNRQLAKLEEIATSEQATRDFCSDSRPRL
;
A
#
# COMPACT_ATOMS: atom_id res chain seq x y z
N MET A 1 15.27 14.79 62.37
CA MET A 1 16.33 14.49 61.38
C MET A 1 15.62 14.17 60.05
N LYS A 2 15.66 15.10 59.08
CA LYS A 2 16.39 14.99 57.79
C LYS A 2 15.90 13.80 56.95
N LYS A 3 14.86 13.96 56.12
CA LYS A 3 14.83 14.43 54.70
C LYS A 3 14.73 13.24 53.73
N ILE A 4 13.58 13.08 53.05
CA ILE A 4 13.46 12.79 51.60
C ILE A 4 12.10 13.41 51.17
N LEU A 5 12.06 14.69 50.80
CA LEU A 5 12.05 15.17 49.40
C LEU A 5 10.93 14.48 48.59
N CYS A 6 9.72 15.08 48.50
CA CYS A 6 9.25 15.87 47.34
C CYS A 6 9.52 15.14 46.01
N LEU A 7 8.54 14.82 45.15
CA LEU A 7 7.63 15.78 44.52
C LEU A 7 6.64 15.01 43.63
N SER A 8 5.37 15.39 43.68
CA SER A 8 4.31 14.99 42.76
C SER A 8 4.66 15.28 41.30
N THR A 9 4.33 14.38 40.37
CA THR A 9 3.74 14.69 39.05
C THR A 9 3.37 13.37 38.35
N VAL A 10 2.08 13.04 38.29
CA VAL A 10 1.21 13.31 37.14
C VAL A 10 1.25 12.14 36.12
N THR A 11 0.18 11.35 36.20
CA THR A 11 -0.58 10.73 35.11
C THR A 11 0.15 9.87 34.06
N LEU A 12 -0.24 8.60 34.06
CA LEU A 12 -0.92 7.97 32.92
C LEU A 12 -0.38 8.36 31.54
N THR A 13 0.64 7.64 31.08
CA THR A 13 0.80 7.42 29.64
C THR A 13 0.54 5.95 29.40
N ILE A 14 -0.72 5.70 29.04
CA ILE A 14 -1.21 4.54 28.31
C ILE A 14 -0.11 4.17 27.31
N LEU A 15 0.60 3.08 27.56
CA LEU A 15 1.34 2.39 26.52
C LEU A 15 0.29 1.98 25.51
N CYS A 16 0.20 2.81 24.46
CA CYS A 16 -0.58 2.60 23.27
C CYS A 16 -0.08 1.33 22.62
N GLN A 17 -0.48 0.18 23.17
CA GLN A 17 -0.50 -1.07 22.44
C GLN A 17 -1.72 -1.01 21.53
N GLY A 18 -1.64 -0.10 20.56
CA GLY A 18 -2.32 -0.25 19.28
C GLY A 18 -1.74 -1.50 18.64
N THR A 19 -2.16 -2.66 19.15
CA THR A 19 -2.05 -3.91 18.43
C THR A 19 -2.90 -3.69 17.19
N ALA A 20 -2.23 -3.25 16.12
CA ALA A 20 -2.79 -3.32 14.79
C ALA A 20 -3.20 -4.77 14.62
N ILE A 21 -4.51 -5.00 14.68
CA ILE A 21 -5.17 -6.24 14.31
C ILE A 21 -4.54 -6.58 12.97
N SER A 22 -3.68 -7.61 12.95
CA SER A 22 -3.10 -8.12 11.71
C SER A 22 -4.28 -8.64 10.91
N ARG A 23 -4.76 -7.74 10.06
CA ARG A 23 -5.89 -7.89 9.16
C ARG A 23 -5.69 -9.22 8.46
N ALA A 24 -6.73 -10.05 8.51
CA ALA A 24 -6.82 -11.30 7.78
C ALA A 24 -6.18 -11.10 6.41
N SER A 25 -5.22 -11.97 6.04
CA SER A 25 -4.64 -11.97 4.70
C SER A 25 -5.78 -12.21 3.72
N GLU A 26 -6.34 -11.11 3.20
CA GLU A 26 -7.03 -11.14 1.93
C GLU A 26 -5.98 -11.61 0.93
N VAL A 27 -6.09 -12.88 0.55
CA VAL A 27 -5.20 -13.51 -0.42
C VAL A 27 -5.51 -12.86 -1.77
N GLY A 28 -4.88 -11.71 -2.00
CA GLY A 28 -4.82 -11.07 -3.30
C GLY A 28 -3.89 -11.83 -4.23
N MET A 29 -3.88 -11.43 -5.50
CA MET A 29 -2.94 -11.87 -6.50
C MET A 29 -1.50 -11.77 -5.96
N PRO A 30 -0.60 -12.71 -6.31
CA PRO A 30 0.81 -12.57 -5.95
C PRO A 30 1.34 -11.19 -6.36
N ASP A 31 2.07 -10.51 -5.47
CA ASP A 31 2.51 -9.13 -5.71
C ASP A 31 3.31 -8.95 -7.01
N ASN A 32 4.14 -9.95 -7.36
CA ASN A 32 4.86 -9.94 -8.64
C ASN A 32 3.91 -9.96 -9.85
N ASP A 33 2.86 -10.77 -9.79
CA ASP A 33 1.91 -10.90 -10.90
C ASP A 33 1.08 -9.61 -11.02
N PHE A 34 0.71 -9.01 -9.89
CA PHE A 34 0.06 -7.71 -9.84
C PHE A 34 0.94 -6.62 -10.44
N THR A 35 2.21 -6.54 -10.04
CA THR A 35 3.17 -5.57 -10.60
C THR A 35 3.37 -5.77 -12.10
N GLN A 36 3.54 -7.00 -12.58
CA GLN A 36 3.69 -7.28 -14.01
C GLN A 36 2.45 -6.90 -14.81
N LEU A 37 1.26 -7.20 -14.29
CA LEU A 37 -0.01 -6.82 -14.92
C LEU A 37 -0.09 -5.30 -15.06
N VAL A 38 0.04 -4.57 -13.95
CA VAL A 38 -0.11 -3.12 -13.92
C VAL A 38 0.90 -2.45 -14.85
N CYS A 39 2.18 -2.77 -14.69
CA CYS A 39 3.23 -2.13 -15.48
C CYS A 39 3.19 -2.55 -16.96
N GLY A 40 2.73 -3.76 -17.27
CA GLY A 40 2.50 -4.21 -18.64
C GLY A 40 1.42 -3.39 -19.33
N TYR A 41 0.28 -3.17 -18.67
CA TYR A 41 -0.82 -2.35 -19.21
C TYR A 41 -0.40 -0.88 -19.36
N LEU A 42 0.29 -0.32 -18.36
CA LEU A 42 0.79 1.06 -18.43
C LEU A 42 1.86 1.27 -19.50
N HIS A 43 2.55 0.21 -19.93
CA HIS A 43 3.50 0.28 -21.03
C HIS A 43 2.84 0.12 -22.41
N GLN A 44 1.79 -0.70 -22.50
CA GLN A 44 1.09 -0.98 -23.77
C GLN A 44 0.09 0.11 -24.16
N MET A 45 -0.37 0.91 -23.20
CA MET A 45 -1.43 1.89 -23.41
C MET A 45 -0.91 3.30 -23.19
N ASP A 46 -1.19 4.20 -24.14
CA ASP A 46 -0.86 5.62 -24.03
C ASP A 46 -1.73 6.33 -22.97
N ASP A 47 -2.94 5.81 -22.72
CA ASP A 47 -3.86 6.35 -21.72
C ASP A 47 -3.78 5.55 -20.40
N LYS A 48 -3.19 6.20 -19.39
CA LYS A 48 -3.06 5.65 -18.03
C LYS A 48 -4.42 5.35 -17.38
N SER A 49 -5.41 6.22 -17.58
CA SER A 49 -6.73 6.03 -16.97
C SER A 49 -7.41 4.80 -17.56
N GLU A 50 -7.36 4.65 -18.88
CA GLU A 50 -7.93 3.49 -19.56
C GLU A 50 -7.23 2.18 -19.14
N ALA A 51 -5.90 2.21 -18.99
CA ALA A 51 -5.13 1.07 -18.50
C ALA A 51 -5.57 0.64 -17.10
N LEU A 52 -5.69 1.59 -16.17
CA LEU A 52 -6.09 1.31 -14.79
C LEU A 52 -7.55 0.83 -14.69
N ASP A 53 -8.46 1.37 -15.51
CA ASP A 53 -9.84 0.91 -15.56
C ASP A 53 -9.94 -0.53 -16.08
N LYS A 54 -9.18 -0.90 -17.11
CA LYS A 54 -9.10 -2.29 -17.57
C LYS A 54 -8.56 -3.22 -16.49
N ILE A 55 -7.50 -2.81 -15.78
CA ILE A 55 -6.93 -3.60 -14.68
C ILE A 55 -7.98 -3.81 -13.58
N LYS A 56 -8.69 -2.74 -13.16
CA LYS A 56 -9.74 -2.83 -12.13
C LYS A 56 -10.83 -3.83 -12.53
N VAL A 57 -11.35 -3.73 -13.76
CA VAL A 57 -12.38 -4.67 -14.27
C VAL A 57 -11.86 -6.11 -14.30
N MET A 58 -10.62 -6.33 -14.71
CA MET A 58 -10.04 -7.68 -14.81
C MET A 58 -9.66 -8.30 -13.46
N THR A 59 -9.43 -7.46 -12.46
CA THR A 59 -8.88 -7.88 -11.16
C THR A 59 -9.82 -7.66 -9.99
N GLU A 60 -11.07 -7.20 -10.21
CA GLU A 60 -12.03 -6.80 -9.18
C GLU A 60 -12.20 -7.82 -8.04
N LEU A 61 -12.09 -9.12 -8.32
CA LEU A 61 -12.16 -10.21 -7.33
C LEU A 61 -10.82 -10.89 -7.01
N LYS A 62 -9.72 -10.42 -7.61
CA LYS A 62 -8.39 -11.03 -7.54
C LYS A 62 -7.37 -10.17 -6.81
N ILE A 63 -7.63 -8.88 -6.60
CA ILE A 63 -6.74 -8.01 -5.83
C ILE A 63 -7.30 -7.73 -4.44
N ASN A 64 -6.41 -7.55 -3.47
CA ASN A 64 -6.81 -7.19 -2.11
C ASN A 64 -6.86 -5.67 -1.91
N ASN A 65 -7.34 -5.23 -0.74
CA ASN A 65 -7.45 -3.82 -0.40
C ASN A 65 -6.12 -3.05 -0.51
N ARG A 66 -4.97 -3.70 -0.24
CA ARG A 66 -3.64 -3.08 -0.38
C ARG A 66 -3.31 -2.80 -1.85
N GLN A 67 -3.61 -3.75 -2.72
CA GLN A 67 -3.38 -3.62 -4.17
C GLN A 67 -4.34 -2.59 -4.78
N LEU A 68 -5.59 -2.53 -4.30
CA LEU A 68 -6.54 -1.49 -4.71
C LEU A 68 -6.02 -0.09 -4.35
N ALA A 69 -5.59 0.12 -3.10
CA ALA A 69 -5.01 1.40 -2.67
C ALA A 69 -3.75 1.77 -3.49
N LYS A 70 -2.96 0.77 -3.90
CA LYS A 70 -1.80 0.99 -4.78
C LYS A 70 -2.23 1.45 -6.18
N LEU A 71 -3.31 0.92 -6.75
CA LEU A 71 -3.86 1.42 -8.02
C LEU A 71 -4.31 2.89 -7.93
N GLU A 72 -4.93 3.28 -6.80
CA GLU A 72 -5.35 4.67 -6.56
C GLU A 72 -4.17 5.63 -6.46
N GLU A 73 -3.08 5.20 -5.81
CA GLU A 73 -1.83 5.95 -5.73
C GLU A 73 -1.20 6.15 -7.13
N ILE A 74 -1.14 5.09 -7.93
CA ILE A 74 -0.60 5.12 -9.32
C ILE A 74 -1.47 6.01 -10.22
N ALA A 75 -2.80 5.99 -10.05
CA ALA A 75 -3.71 6.84 -10.80
C ALA A 75 -3.38 8.33 -10.60
N THR A 76 -2.98 8.72 -9.39
CA THR A 76 -2.83 10.12 -8.99
C THR A 76 -1.39 10.65 -9.05
N SER A 77 -0.38 9.78 -9.18
CA SER A 77 1.03 10.19 -9.12
C SER A 77 1.89 9.51 -10.19
N GLU A 78 2.45 10.31 -11.10
CA GLU A 78 3.45 9.86 -12.08
C GLU A 78 4.73 9.35 -11.41
N GLN A 79 5.10 9.92 -10.26
CA GLN A 79 6.26 9.43 -9.50
C GLN A 79 5.97 8.05 -8.91
N ALA A 80 4.78 7.84 -8.36
CA ALA A 80 4.38 6.52 -7.85
C ALA A 80 4.34 5.48 -8.95
N THR A 81 3.89 5.84 -10.16
CA THR A 81 3.96 4.98 -11.35
C THR A 81 5.40 4.56 -11.65
N ARG A 82 6.33 5.53 -11.72
CA ARG A 82 7.74 5.25 -12.01
C ARG A 82 8.38 4.38 -10.93
N ASP A 83 8.14 4.69 -9.66
CA ASP A 83 8.71 3.94 -8.55
C ASP A 83 8.17 2.51 -8.52
N PHE A 84 6.87 2.35 -8.73
CA PHE A 84 6.21 1.04 -8.75
C PHE A 84 6.69 0.17 -9.92
N CYS A 85 6.94 0.75 -11.09
CA CYS A 85 7.39 0.03 -12.28
C CYS A 85 8.91 0.06 -12.50
N SER A 86 9.68 0.61 -11.56
CA SER A 86 11.13 0.75 -11.70
C SER A 86 11.85 -0.59 -11.82
N ASP A 87 11.38 -1.60 -11.08
CA ASP A 87 11.95 -2.95 -11.06
C ASP A 87 11.19 -3.94 -11.97
N SER A 88 10.05 -3.54 -12.52
CA SER A 88 9.27 -4.36 -13.45
C SER A 88 9.86 -4.24 -14.85
N ARG A 89 10.93 -5.00 -15.14
CA ARG A 89 11.42 -5.07 -16.53
C ARG A 89 10.33 -5.67 -17.42
N PRO A 90 9.97 -5.02 -18.55
CA PRO A 90 9.17 -5.68 -19.56
C PRO A 90 9.97 -6.88 -20.09
N ARG A 91 9.41 -8.08 -19.98
CA ARG A 91 9.92 -9.22 -20.75
C ARG A 91 9.43 -9.02 -22.18
N LEU A 92 10.31 -8.45 -23.02
CA LEU A 92 10.18 -8.46 -24.48
C LEU A 92 10.21 -9.90 -25.00
#